data_AF-A0A8J3LDB2-F1
#
_entry.id   AF-A0A8J3LDB2-F1
#
_cell.length_a   1.000
_cell.length_b   1.000
_cell.length_c   1.000
_cell.angle_alpha   90.00
_cell.angle_beta   90.00
_cell.angle_gamma   90.00
#
_symmetry.space_group_name_H-M   'P 1'
#
loop_
_entity.id
_entity.type
_entity.pdbx_description
1 polymer ?
#
loop_
_entity_poly.entity_id
_entity_poly.type
_entity_poly.pdbx_seq_one_letter_code
_entity_poly.pdbx_strand_id
1 'polypeptide(L)'
;MAGWATWEVPATRAAHRRPARDEPLTRGRTTALPEGRDVHVVIMGCGRVGSTLAHSLEARGHSVSIIDQDADAFRRLSPDFAGTTVTGVGFDREVLVQAGIERADAFAAVSSGDNSNIISARLARETFGVQRVVARIYDQRRAEVYERLGIPTVATVRWTADRIVRHLVPEGATELYRDPTSTVAIIETPVNPAWIGHPLQALEDATGTRTAFLMRFGLGALTTSSTVLQDGDQVFMLVTDDIAETVTKIAAAPPAAA
;
A
#
# COMPACT_ATOMS: atom_id res chain seq x y z
N MET A 1 -40.32 24.26 56.88
CA MET A 1 -40.94 24.12 55.54
C MET A 1 -40.39 25.23 54.65
N ALA A 2 -39.13 25.08 54.20
CA ALA A 2 -38.43 26.09 53.39
C ALA A 2 -38.45 25.64 51.92
N GLY A 3 -38.96 26.50 51.04
CA GLY A 3 -39.13 26.26 49.61
C GLY A 3 -37.81 26.30 48.85
N TRP A 4 -37.63 25.35 47.94
CA TRP A 4 -36.47 25.23 47.06
C TRP A 4 -36.83 25.86 45.71
N ALA A 5 -36.02 26.81 45.26
CA ALA A 5 -36.18 27.48 43.98
C ALA A 5 -35.79 26.53 42.83
N THR A 6 -36.67 26.40 41.84
CA THR A 6 -36.44 25.72 40.56
C THR A 6 -35.69 26.65 39.61
N TRP A 7 -34.52 26.22 39.14
CA TRP A 7 -33.78 26.85 38.05
C TRP A 7 -34.17 26.20 36.72
N GLU A 8 -34.87 26.94 35.85
CA GLU A 8 -35.14 26.55 34.46
C GLU A 8 -33.94 26.91 33.56
N VAL A 9 -33.45 25.93 32.80
CA VAL A 9 -32.41 26.12 31.77
C VAL A 9 -33.11 26.45 30.43
N PRO A 10 -32.78 27.56 29.74
CA PRO A 10 -33.41 27.88 28.46
C PRO A 10 -32.97 26.88 27.37
N ALA A 11 -33.93 26.28 26.68
CA ALA A 11 -33.69 25.44 25.51
C ALA A 11 -33.23 26.29 24.31
N THR A 12 -31.93 26.32 24.02
CA THR A 12 -31.40 26.86 22.77
C THR A 12 -31.61 25.88 21.62
N ARG A 13 -32.60 26.19 20.78
CA ARG A 13 -32.92 25.49 19.53
C ARG A 13 -31.81 25.76 18.51
N ALA A 14 -30.80 24.88 18.44
CA ALA A 14 -29.79 24.93 17.40
C ALA A 14 -30.41 24.57 16.04
N ALA A 15 -30.58 25.57 15.17
CA ALA A 15 -30.99 25.38 13.80
C ALA A 15 -29.90 24.58 13.05
N HIS A 16 -30.23 23.37 12.60
CA HIS A 16 -29.43 22.61 11.64
C HIS A 16 -29.30 23.39 10.32
N ARG A 17 -28.20 24.13 10.16
CA ARG A 17 -27.72 24.53 8.84
C ARG A 17 -27.06 23.32 8.20
N ARG A 18 -27.59 22.88 7.05
CA ARG A 18 -26.93 21.92 6.16
C ARG A 18 -25.53 22.45 5.82
N PRO A 19 -24.46 21.66 5.96
CA PRO A 19 -23.17 22.07 5.43
C PRO A 19 -23.26 22.19 3.91
N ALA A 20 -22.55 23.19 3.39
CA ALA A 20 -22.44 23.49 1.98
C ALA A 20 -21.95 22.26 1.20
N ARG A 21 -22.36 22.15 -0.06
CA ARG A 21 -21.82 21.16 -1.00
C ARG A 21 -20.34 21.46 -1.19
N ASP A 22 -19.47 20.68 -0.54
CA ASP A 22 -18.03 20.75 -0.76
C ASP A 22 -17.70 20.30 -2.19
N GLU A 23 -16.89 21.13 -2.84
CA GLU A 23 -16.30 20.91 -4.15
C GLU A 23 -15.57 19.56 -4.24
N PRO A 24 -15.53 18.92 -5.42
CA PRO A 24 -14.80 17.68 -5.57
C PRO A 24 -13.30 17.91 -5.33
N LEU A 25 -12.79 17.32 -4.24
CA LEU A 25 -11.36 17.11 -3.98
C LEU A 25 -10.70 16.56 -5.25
N THR A 26 -9.85 17.36 -5.87
CA THR A 26 -8.99 17.01 -7.01
C THR A 26 -8.06 15.88 -6.57
N ARG A 27 -8.51 14.63 -6.77
CA ARG A 27 -7.68 13.43 -6.60
C ARG A 27 -6.45 13.56 -7.48
N GLY A 28 -5.27 13.61 -6.87
CA GLY A 28 -4.01 13.44 -7.57
C GLY A 28 -4.02 12.07 -8.25
N ARG A 29 -4.37 12.04 -9.53
CA ARG A 29 -4.14 10.87 -10.39
C ARG A 29 -2.64 10.66 -10.42
N THR A 30 -2.15 9.59 -9.80
CA THR A 30 -0.84 9.04 -10.14
C THR A 30 -0.93 8.62 -11.60
N THR A 31 -0.57 9.52 -12.52
CA THR A 31 -0.45 9.19 -13.93
C THR A 31 0.74 8.23 -14.05
N ALA A 32 0.44 7.00 -14.47
CA ALA A 32 1.45 6.09 -14.99
C ALA A 32 2.27 6.85 -16.05
N LEU A 33 3.59 6.74 -15.99
CA LEU A 33 4.44 7.35 -17.01
C LEU A 33 4.09 6.68 -18.35
N PRO A 34 4.00 7.45 -19.45
CA PRO A 34 3.97 6.84 -20.78
C PRO A 34 5.21 5.94 -20.93
N GLU A 35 5.01 4.72 -21.40
CA GLU A 35 6.08 3.75 -21.60
C GLU A 35 7.18 4.38 -22.48
N GLY A 36 8.44 4.32 -22.02
CA GLY A 36 9.60 4.85 -22.76
C GLY A 36 10.05 6.27 -22.42
N ARG A 37 9.57 6.89 -21.33
CA ARG A 37 10.13 8.17 -20.84
C ARG A 37 11.23 7.95 -19.81
N ASP A 38 12.42 8.47 -20.08
CA ASP A 38 13.50 8.58 -19.09
C ASP A 38 13.07 9.48 -17.93
N VAL A 39 13.26 9.01 -16.70
CA VAL A 39 12.96 9.77 -15.49
C VAL A 39 14.19 10.03 -14.66
N HIS A 40 14.16 11.12 -13.89
CA HIS A 40 15.14 11.41 -12.86
C HIS A 40 14.58 11.06 -11.48
N VAL A 41 15.28 10.17 -10.77
CA VAL A 41 14.88 9.70 -9.45
C VAL A 41 15.94 10.08 -8.42
N VAL A 42 15.52 10.74 -7.35
CA VAL A 42 16.37 10.98 -6.18
C VAL A 42 16.03 9.96 -5.10
N ILE A 43 17.04 9.21 -4.65
CA ILE A 43 16.93 8.19 -3.62
C ILE A 43 17.65 8.70 -2.36
N MET A 44 17.01 8.59 -1.21
CA MET A 44 17.60 8.92 0.08
C MET A 44 17.78 7.66 0.92
N GLY A 45 19.04 7.36 1.24
CA GLY A 45 19.53 6.16 1.89
C GLY A 45 20.15 5.18 0.89
N CYS A 46 21.47 4.98 0.94
CA CYS A 46 22.26 4.00 0.20
C CYS A 46 22.48 2.70 1.00
N GLY A 47 21.46 2.26 1.74
CA GLY A 47 21.42 0.93 2.33
C GLY A 47 21.11 -0.16 1.29
N ARG A 48 20.84 -1.38 1.75
CA ARG A 48 20.48 -2.52 0.88
C ARG A 48 19.34 -2.21 -0.11
N VAL A 49 18.29 -1.53 0.36
CA VAL A 49 17.14 -1.19 -0.47
C VAL A 49 17.49 -0.10 -1.47
N GLY A 50 18.17 0.96 -1.02
CA GLY A 50 18.54 2.09 -1.89
C GLY A 50 19.50 1.72 -3.00
N SER A 51 20.56 0.95 -2.70
CA SER A 51 21.50 0.49 -3.73
C SER A 51 20.83 -0.44 -4.74
N THR A 52 19.97 -1.35 -4.28
CA THR A 52 19.20 -2.24 -5.17
C THR A 52 18.25 -1.44 -6.06
N LEU A 53 17.57 -0.42 -5.49
CA LEU A 53 16.68 0.46 -6.25
C LEU A 53 17.46 1.26 -7.29
N ALA A 54 18.62 1.80 -6.94
CA ALA A 54 19.49 2.54 -7.84
C ALA A 54 19.89 1.70 -9.07
N HIS A 55 20.41 0.47 -8.85
CA HIS A 55 20.77 -0.43 -9.95
C HIS A 55 19.58 -0.82 -10.82
N SER A 56 18.44 -1.08 -10.18
CA SER A 56 17.20 -1.44 -10.87
C SER A 56 16.70 -0.29 -11.78
N LEU A 57 16.86 0.96 -11.36
CA LEU A 57 16.48 2.14 -12.14
C LEU A 57 17.46 2.42 -13.28
N GLU A 58 18.77 2.36 -13.03
CA GLU A 58 19.80 2.53 -14.09
C GLU A 58 19.69 1.46 -15.17
N ALA A 59 19.46 0.20 -14.79
CA ALA A 59 19.28 -0.91 -15.74
C ALA A 59 18.06 -0.72 -16.66
N ARG A 60 17.11 0.15 -16.27
CA ARG A 60 15.94 0.54 -17.07
C ARG A 60 16.14 1.85 -17.84
N GLY A 61 17.36 2.40 -17.84
CA GLY A 61 17.71 3.64 -18.53
C GLY A 61 17.35 4.92 -17.77
N HIS A 62 16.95 4.82 -16.50
CA HIS A 62 16.60 6.00 -15.71
C HIS A 62 17.81 6.62 -15.03
N SER A 63 17.80 7.94 -14.88
CA SER A 63 18.87 8.66 -14.18
C SER A 63 18.60 8.68 -12.68
N VAL A 64 19.65 8.45 -11.89
CA VAL A 64 19.53 8.32 -10.43
C VAL A 64 20.49 9.27 -9.74
N SER A 65 20.01 9.94 -8.69
CA SER A 65 20.87 10.51 -7.65
C SER A 65 20.61 9.78 -6.33
N ILE A 66 21.65 9.49 -5.57
CA ILE A 66 21.53 8.81 -4.27
C ILE A 66 22.22 9.60 -3.16
N ILE A 67 21.48 9.83 -2.08
CA ILE A 67 21.93 10.57 -0.90
C ILE A 67 22.16 9.57 0.24
N ASP A 68 23.28 9.66 0.93
CA ASP A 68 23.48 8.99 2.23
C ASP A 68 24.31 9.87 3.16
N GLN A 69 24.11 9.74 4.47
CA GLN A 69 24.93 10.45 5.45
C GLN A 69 26.32 9.81 5.59
N ASP A 70 26.40 8.50 5.38
CA ASP A 70 27.63 7.73 5.42
C ASP A 70 28.20 7.57 4.01
N ALA A 71 29.33 8.23 3.73
CA ALA A 71 30.02 8.12 2.45
C ALA A 71 30.44 6.69 2.12
N ASP A 72 30.69 5.86 3.14
CA ASP A 72 31.05 4.46 2.97
C ASP A 72 29.90 3.61 2.41
N ALA A 73 28.66 4.06 2.57
CA ALA A 73 27.48 3.36 2.06
C ALA A 73 27.49 3.26 0.52
N PHE A 74 28.11 4.22 -0.18
CA PHE A 74 28.21 4.22 -1.64
C PHE A 74 29.06 3.07 -2.20
N ARG A 75 29.89 2.41 -1.38
CA ARG A 75 30.59 1.16 -1.78
C ARG A 75 29.64 0.02 -2.14
N ARG A 76 28.35 0.13 -1.80
CA ARG A 76 27.30 -0.83 -2.19
C ARG A 76 26.82 -0.65 -3.61
N LEU A 77 27.17 0.47 -4.25
CA LEU A 77 26.88 0.72 -5.65
C LEU A 77 27.91 -0.01 -6.53
N SER A 78 27.49 -0.35 -7.75
CA SER A 78 28.38 -0.82 -8.81
C SER A 78 29.52 0.18 -9.02
N PRO A 79 30.76 -0.29 -9.29
CA PRO A 79 31.85 0.58 -9.73
C PRO A 79 31.49 1.42 -10.96
N ASP A 80 30.57 0.93 -11.79
CA ASP A 80 30.09 1.58 -13.02
C ASP A 80 28.81 2.43 -12.79
N PHE A 81 28.46 2.73 -11.54
CA PHE A 81 27.31 3.59 -11.22
C PHE A 81 27.50 4.96 -11.88
N ALA A 82 26.59 5.31 -12.79
CA ALA A 82 26.65 6.54 -13.59
C ALA A 82 25.86 7.69 -12.96
N GLY A 83 25.06 7.39 -11.93
CA GLY A 83 24.30 8.37 -11.18
C GLY A 83 25.15 9.27 -10.26
N THR A 84 24.48 10.25 -9.64
CA THR A 84 25.13 11.19 -8.73
C THR A 84 25.06 10.70 -7.29
N THR A 85 26.19 10.62 -6.58
CA THR A 85 26.21 10.36 -5.13
C THR A 85 26.36 11.67 -4.36
N VAL A 86 25.55 11.89 -3.32
CA VAL A 86 25.62 13.08 -2.47
C VAL A 86 25.72 12.67 -1.01
N THR A 87 26.82 13.04 -0.34
CA THR A 87 26.97 12.81 1.09
C THR A 87 26.25 13.90 1.87
N GLY A 88 25.28 13.54 2.71
CA GLY A 88 24.59 14.52 3.55
C GLY A 88 23.31 14.01 4.19
N VAL A 89 22.65 14.91 4.92
CA VAL A 89 21.39 14.62 5.62
C VAL A 89 20.22 14.71 4.64
N GLY A 90 19.45 13.63 4.52
CA GLY A 90 18.39 13.49 3.51
C GLY A 90 17.20 14.46 3.58
N PHE A 91 17.05 15.19 4.69
CA PHE A 91 16.04 16.24 4.86
C PHE A 91 16.65 17.65 4.86
N ASP A 92 17.95 17.77 4.61
CA ASP A 92 18.59 19.06 4.41
C ASP A 92 18.26 19.57 3.00
N ARG A 93 17.79 20.81 2.93
CA ARG A 93 17.39 21.46 1.68
C ARG A 93 18.57 21.56 0.71
N GLU A 94 19.76 21.89 1.18
CA GLU A 94 20.93 22.08 0.33
C GLU A 94 21.39 20.75 -0.27
N VAL A 95 21.37 19.68 0.53
CA VAL A 95 21.70 18.32 0.09
C VAL A 95 20.73 17.83 -0.97
N LEU A 96 19.42 18.08 -0.79
CA LEU A 96 18.40 17.71 -1.76
C LEU A 96 18.58 18.48 -3.09
N VAL A 97 18.90 19.77 -3.03
CA VAL A 97 19.20 20.58 -4.21
C VAL A 97 20.44 20.06 -4.93
N GLN A 98 21.52 19.75 -4.21
CA GLN A 98 22.73 19.14 -4.78
C GLN A 98 22.43 17.80 -5.48
N ALA A 99 21.52 17.00 -4.92
CA ALA A 99 21.06 15.76 -5.54
C ALA A 99 20.17 15.97 -6.78
N GLY A 100 19.78 17.22 -7.08
CA GLY A 100 18.95 17.54 -8.24
C GLY A 100 17.46 17.35 -8.01
N ILE A 101 16.97 17.47 -6.77
CA ILE A 101 15.54 17.29 -6.45
C ILE A 101 14.61 18.20 -7.26
N GLU A 102 15.07 19.39 -7.66
CA GLU A 102 14.27 20.40 -8.38
C GLU A 102 13.85 19.94 -9.80
N ARG A 103 14.60 19.00 -10.38
CA ARG A 103 14.28 18.38 -11.69
C ARG A 103 13.79 16.94 -11.54
N ALA A 104 13.59 16.45 -10.32
CA ALA A 104 13.27 15.05 -10.07
C ALA A 104 11.81 14.75 -10.41
N ASP A 105 11.59 13.69 -11.20
CA ASP A 105 10.26 13.17 -11.47
C ASP A 105 9.73 12.33 -10.30
N ALA A 106 10.65 11.77 -9.50
CA ALA A 106 10.32 10.94 -8.35
C ALA A 106 11.36 11.03 -7.21
N PHE A 107 10.89 10.79 -5.99
CA PHE A 107 11.72 10.71 -4.77
C PHE A 107 11.41 9.45 -3.97
N ALA A 108 12.46 8.75 -3.53
CA ALA A 108 12.34 7.55 -2.70
C ALA A 108 13.15 7.69 -1.40
N ALA A 109 12.47 7.75 -0.27
CA ALA A 109 13.08 7.77 1.06
C ALA A 109 13.16 6.35 1.65
N VAL A 110 14.34 5.74 1.65
CA VAL A 110 14.56 4.33 2.00
C VAL A 110 15.68 4.12 3.03
N SER A 111 16.00 5.15 3.81
CA SER A 111 16.95 5.05 4.93
C SER A 111 16.39 4.18 6.09
N SER A 112 17.23 3.92 7.09
CA SER A 112 16.82 3.24 8.33
C SER A 112 15.98 4.11 9.28
N GLY A 113 15.93 5.42 9.08
CA GLY A 113 15.23 6.35 9.96
C GLY A 113 13.84 6.72 9.45
N ASP A 114 12.79 6.19 10.06
CA ASP A 114 11.40 6.49 9.68
C ASP A 114 11.09 8.00 9.73
N ASN A 115 11.53 8.69 10.78
CA ASN A 115 11.34 10.14 10.91
C ASN A 115 12.03 10.89 9.75
N SER A 116 13.27 10.54 9.44
CA SER A 116 14.01 11.11 8.33
C SER A 116 13.30 10.85 7.01
N ASN A 117 12.79 9.63 6.80
CA ASN A 117 12.08 9.26 5.58
C ASN A 117 10.82 10.09 5.37
N ILE A 118 10.02 10.28 6.42
CA ILE A 118 8.78 11.06 6.36
C ILE A 118 9.05 12.55 6.16
N ILE A 119 9.99 13.12 6.91
CA ILE A 119 10.32 14.54 6.77
C ILE A 119 10.84 14.84 5.37
N SER A 120 11.73 13.99 4.86
CA SER A 120 12.30 14.18 3.52
C SER A 120 11.25 13.99 2.42
N ALA A 121 10.36 13.00 2.57
CA ALA A 121 9.26 12.78 1.64
C ALA A 121 8.29 13.97 1.59
N ARG A 122 7.95 14.55 2.75
CA ARG A 122 7.17 15.79 2.80
C ARG A 122 7.90 16.93 2.14
N LEU A 123 9.17 17.13 2.45
CA LEU A 123 9.96 18.22 1.89
C LEU A 123 10.02 18.11 0.36
N ALA A 124 10.28 16.91 -0.18
CA ALA A 124 10.28 16.64 -1.62
C ALA A 124 8.93 16.99 -2.27
N ARG A 125 7.80 16.65 -1.63
CA ARG A 125 6.47 16.88 -2.20
C ARG A 125 5.96 18.32 -2.02
N GLU A 126 6.00 18.82 -0.79
CA GLU A 126 5.40 20.10 -0.40
C GLU A 126 6.28 21.29 -0.77
N THR A 127 7.61 21.15 -0.73
CA THR A 127 8.54 22.27 -1.02
C THR A 127 9.09 22.20 -2.44
N PHE A 128 9.46 20.99 -2.92
CA PHE A 128 10.04 20.82 -4.25
C PHE A 128 9.03 20.38 -5.32
N GLY A 129 7.76 20.12 -4.94
CA GLY A 129 6.70 19.82 -5.89
C GLY A 129 6.81 18.45 -6.56
N VAL A 130 7.66 17.54 -6.06
CA VAL A 130 7.82 16.20 -6.62
C VAL A 130 6.51 15.43 -6.45
N GLN A 131 5.94 15.00 -7.57
CA GLN A 131 4.61 14.37 -7.58
C GLN A 131 4.66 12.90 -7.12
N ARG A 132 5.74 12.18 -7.46
CA ARG A 132 5.89 10.75 -7.16
C ARG A 132 6.85 10.58 -6.00
N VAL A 133 6.29 10.45 -4.80
CA VAL A 133 7.08 10.30 -3.57
C VAL A 133 6.71 9.01 -2.87
N VAL A 134 7.72 8.23 -2.47
CA VAL A 134 7.56 7.03 -1.66
C VAL A 134 8.48 7.11 -0.44
N ALA A 135 7.93 6.79 0.74
CA ALA A 135 8.71 6.64 1.97
C ALA A 135 8.59 5.23 2.53
N ARG A 136 9.73 4.61 2.84
CA ARG A 136 9.78 3.35 3.56
C ARG A 136 9.59 3.61 5.05
N ILE A 137 8.70 2.85 5.69
CA ILE A 137 8.43 2.93 7.13
C ILE A 137 8.56 1.54 7.75
N TYR A 138 9.28 1.45 8.87
CA TYR A 138 9.41 0.23 9.67
C TYR A 138 8.29 0.13 10.72
N ASP A 139 7.95 1.24 11.40
CA ASP A 139 6.87 1.27 12.40
C ASP A 139 5.48 1.29 11.72
N GLN A 140 4.79 0.16 11.84
CA GLN A 140 3.49 -0.06 11.22
C GLN A 140 2.39 0.89 11.71
N ARG A 141 2.37 1.25 13.00
CA ARG A 141 1.37 2.19 13.54
C ARG A 141 1.57 3.58 12.97
N ARG A 142 2.81 3.92 12.64
CA ARG A 142 3.16 5.20 12.02
C ARG A 142 2.83 5.23 10.53
N ALA A 143 3.03 4.13 9.81
CA ALA A 143 2.74 4.04 8.38
C ALA A 143 1.29 4.44 8.06
N GLU A 144 0.31 3.90 8.78
CA GLU A 144 -1.12 4.21 8.59
C GLU A 144 -1.44 5.70 8.85
N VAL A 145 -0.81 6.29 9.86
CA VAL A 145 -0.98 7.72 10.17
C VAL A 145 -0.38 8.58 9.05
N TYR A 146 0.77 8.20 8.51
CA TYR A 146 1.44 8.96 7.44
C TYR A 146 0.75 8.83 6.08
N GLU A 147 0.13 7.68 5.78
CA GLU A 147 -0.71 7.52 4.60
C GLU A 147 -1.95 8.42 4.65
N ARG A 148 -2.60 8.53 5.81
CA ARG A 148 -3.70 9.49 6.03
C ARG A 148 -3.27 10.94 5.87
N LEU A 149 -1.99 11.23 6.10
CA LEU A 149 -1.38 12.54 5.86
C LEU A 149 -0.92 12.73 4.40
N GLY A 150 -1.29 11.78 3.53
CA GLY A 150 -1.13 11.87 2.10
C GLY A 150 0.21 11.40 1.57
N ILE A 151 1.10 10.82 2.38
CA ILE A 151 2.41 10.34 1.93
C ILE A 151 2.27 8.86 1.56
N PRO A 152 2.48 8.44 0.30
CA PRO A 152 2.51 7.02 -0.04
C PRO A 152 3.64 6.32 0.72
N THR A 153 3.29 5.36 1.59
CA THR A 153 4.27 4.62 2.38
C THR A 153 4.43 3.18 1.93
N VAL A 154 5.59 2.59 2.23
CA VAL A 154 5.81 1.14 2.10
C VAL A 154 6.20 0.59 3.47
N ALA A 155 5.26 -0.11 4.11
CA ALA A 155 5.44 -0.74 5.41
C ALA A 155 6.06 -2.14 5.29
N THR A 156 7.38 -2.22 5.11
CA THR A 156 8.07 -3.49 4.79
C THR A 156 7.96 -4.57 5.88
N VAL A 157 7.84 -4.17 7.15
CA VAL A 157 7.74 -5.11 8.29
C VAL A 157 6.37 -5.78 8.31
N ARG A 158 5.28 -5.03 8.13
CA ARG A 158 3.92 -5.57 8.01
C ARG A 158 3.87 -6.65 6.96
N TRP A 159 4.29 -6.29 5.75
CA TRP A 159 4.25 -7.20 4.61
C TRP A 159 5.07 -8.47 4.84
N THR A 160 6.24 -8.36 5.47
CA THR A 160 7.10 -9.51 5.77
C THR A 160 6.50 -10.37 6.88
N ALA A 161 5.99 -9.78 7.95
CA ALA A 161 5.35 -10.49 9.06
C ALA A 161 4.09 -11.22 8.58
N ASP A 162 3.23 -10.55 7.83
CA ASP A 162 2.04 -11.15 7.20
C ASP A 162 2.46 -12.33 6.30
N ARG A 163 3.54 -12.17 5.52
CA ARG A 163 4.05 -13.23 4.65
C ARG A 163 4.69 -14.40 5.39
N ILE A 164 5.24 -14.20 6.58
CA ILE A 164 5.78 -15.27 7.42
C ILE A 164 4.65 -15.98 8.17
N VAL A 165 3.72 -15.25 8.77
CA VAL A 165 2.53 -15.81 9.44
C VAL A 165 1.73 -16.69 8.48
N ARG A 166 1.61 -16.28 7.20
CA ARG A 166 1.07 -17.10 6.09
C ARG A 166 1.64 -18.52 5.99
N HIS A 167 2.92 -18.71 6.29
CA HIS A 167 3.58 -20.01 6.20
C HIS A 167 3.54 -20.80 7.52
N LEU A 168 3.15 -20.15 8.63
CA LEU A 168 3.22 -20.72 9.97
C LEU A 168 1.85 -21.08 10.55
N VAL A 169 0.76 -20.43 10.10
CA VAL A 169 -0.58 -20.62 10.66
C VAL A 169 -1.54 -21.10 9.56
N PRO A 170 -2.16 -22.30 9.70
CA PRO A 170 -3.08 -22.85 8.70
C PRO A 170 -4.48 -22.23 8.66
N GLU A 171 -4.84 -21.35 9.62
CA GLU A 171 -6.24 -20.96 9.82
C GLU A 171 -6.50 -19.46 9.63
N GLY A 172 -7.33 -19.15 8.64
CA GLY A 172 -7.95 -17.84 8.44
C GLY A 172 -7.84 -17.36 7.01
N ALA A 173 -8.91 -16.70 6.54
CA ALA A 173 -8.91 -16.07 5.24
C ALA A 173 -7.78 -15.04 5.16
N THR A 174 -6.74 -15.34 4.41
CA THR A 174 -5.47 -14.62 4.52
C THR A 174 -5.46 -13.43 3.58
N GLU A 175 -5.41 -12.22 4.13
CA GLU A 175 -5.37 -10.97 3.36
C GLU A 175 -4.06 -10.89 2.53
N LEU A 176 -4.20 -10.96 1.21
CA LEU A 176 -3.12 -10.82 0.25
C LEU A 176 -2.88 -9.37 -0.16
N TYR A 177 -3.96 -8.60 -0.26
CA TYR A 177 -3.94 -7.22 -0.72
C TYR A 177 -5.09 -6.47 -0.06
N ARG A 178 -4.85 -5.19 0.24
CA ARG A 178 -5.86 -4.23 0.66
C ARG A 178 -5.66 -2.94 -0.08
N ASP A 179 -6.75 -2.36 -0.54
CA ASP A 179 -6.72 -1.07 -1.20
C ASP A 179 -6.38 0.05 -0.20
N PRO A 180 -5.79 1.19 -0.63
CA PRO A 180 -5.38 2.26 0.28
C PRO A 180 -6.52 2.91 1.09
N THR A 181 -7.79 2.80 0.67
CA THR A 181 -8.94 3.29 1.43
C THR A 181 -9.47 2.25 2.42
N SER A 182 -8.82 1.09 2.53
CA SER A 182 -9.20 -0.05 3.38
C SER A 182 -10.62 -0.54 3.15
N THR A 183 -11.18 -0.32 1.98
CA THR A 183 -12.57 -0.68 1.64
C THR A 183 -12.65 -2.06 1.00
N VAL A 184 -11.66 -2.42 0.18
CA VAL A 184 -11.60 -3.68 -0.57
C VAL A 184 -10.31 -4.41 -0.25
N ALA A 185 -10.43 -5.72 -0.04
CA ALA A 185 -9.32 -6.63 0.17
C ALA A 185 -9.42 -7.86 -0.76
N ILE A 186 -8.29 -8.49 -1.03
CA ILE A 186 -8.20 -9.82 -1.61
C ILE A 186 -7.78 -10.76 -0.49
N ILE A 187 -8.59 -11.77 -0.21
CA ILE A 187 -8.32 -12.78 0.80
C ILE A 187 -8.18 -14.16 0.15
N GLU A 188 -7.24 -14.96 0.64
CA GLU A 188 -7.29 -16.41 0.42
C GLU A 188 -8.54 -16.93 1.12
N THR A 189 -9.40 -17.63 0.40
CA THR A 189 -10.66 -18.12 0.94
C THR A 189 -10.59 -19.65 1.02
N PRO A 190 -10.72 -20.25 2.22
CA PRO A 190 -10.77 -21.70 2.34
C PRO A 190 -12.05 -22.20 1.67
N VAL A 191 -11.87 -23.12 0.72
CA VAL A 191 -12.97 -23.71 -0.03
C VAL A 191 -13.21 -25.14 0.46
N ASN A 192 -14.47 -25.47 0.79
CA ASN A 192 -14.85 -26.81 1.18
C ASN A 192 -14.56 -27.80 0.04
N PRO A 193 -13.97 -28.99 0.31
CA PRO A 193 -13.73 -30.00 -0.73
C PRO A 193 -14.98 -30.42 -1.53
N ALA A 194 -16.18 -30.26 -0.97
CA ALA A 194 -17.43 -30.53 -1.69
C ALA A 194 -17.69 -29.57 -2.87
N TRP A 195 -16.98 -28.44 -2.97
CA TRP A 195 -17.02 -27.56 -4.14
C TRP A 195 -16.17 -28.08 -5.31
N ILE A 196 -15.31 -29.08 -5.11
CA ILE A 196 -14.47 -29.64 -6.16
C ILE A 196 -15.36 -30.20 -7.28
N GLY A 197 -15.05 -29.84 -8.52
CA GLY A 197 -15.83 -30.21 -9.71
C GLY A 197 -16.97 -29.24 -10.03
N HIS A 198 -17.29 -28.29 -9.16
CA HIS A 198 -18.26 -27.24 -9.47
C HIS A 198 -17.63 -26.09 -10.28
N PRO A 199 -18.40 -25.42 -11.17
CA PRO A 199 -17.97 -24.18 -11.80
C PRO A 199 -17.66 -23.14 -10.72
N LEU A 200 -16.56 -22.40 -10.88
CA LEU A 200 -16.19 -21.33 -9.98
C LEU A 200 -17.31 -20.27 -9.84
N GLN A 201 -18.05 -20.03 -10.92
CA GLN A 201 -19.20 -19.13 -10.93
C GLN A 201 -20.23 -19.51 -9.85
N ALA A 202 -20.45 -20.80 -9.58
CA ALA A 202 -21.39 -21.24 -8.56
C ALA A 202 -20.94 -20.84 -7.14
N LEU A 203 -19.62 -20.84 -6.89
CA LEU A 203 -19.05 -20.35 -5.64
C LEU A 203 -19.16 -18.83 -5.53
N GLU A 204 -18.91 -18.11 -6.62
CA GLU A 204 -19.07 -16.64 -6.67
C GLU A 204 -20.53 -16.23 -6.43
N ASP A 205 -21.47 -16.93 -7.04
CA ASP A 205 -22.90 -16.68 -6.87
C ASP A 205 -23.36 -16.97 -5.43
N ALA A 206 -22.83 -18.02 -4.81
CA ALA A 206 -23.15 -18.37 -3.42
C ALA A 206 -22.57 -17.39 -2.40
N THR A 207 -21.33 -16.92 -2.62
CA THR A 207 -20.66 -15.97 -1.72
C THR A 207 -21.07 -14.52 -2.00
N GLY A 208 -21.61 -14.23 -3.18
CA GLY A 208 -21.96 -12.89 -3.64
C GLY A 208 -20.76 -12.03 -4.02
N THR A 209 -19.58 -12.63 -4.21
CA THR A 209 -18.35 -11.92 -4.56
C THR A 209 -17.60 -12.58 -5.69
N ARG A 210 -16.65 -11.84 -6.27
CA ARG A 210 -15.83 -12.33 -7.37
C ARG A 210 -14.49 -12.86 -6.88
N THR A 211 -14.03 -13.90 -7.56
CA THR A 211 -12.68 -14.43 -7.45
C THR A 211 -11.73 -13.57 -8.26
N ALA A 212 -10.65 -13.09 -7.64
CA ALA A 212 -9.61 -12.33 -8.33
C ALA A 212 -8.73 -13.25 -9.20
N PHE A 213 -8.25 -14.34 -8.61
CA PHE A 213 -7.44 -15.36 -9.27
C PHE A 213 -7.46 -16.64 -8.43
N LEU A 214 -6.97 -17.74 -8.99
CA LEU A 214 -6.68 -18.96 -8.23
C LEU A 214 -5.21 -19.33 -8.38
N MET A 215 -4.69 -20.10 -7.44
CA MET A 215 -3.41 -20.80 -7.63
C MET A 215 -3.65 -22.30 -7.71
N ARG A 216 -3.08 -22.93 -8.73
CA ARG A 216 -3.13 -24.38 -8.95
C ARG A 216 -1.71 -24.90 -9.14
N PHE A 217 -1.32 -25.90 -8.35
CA PHE A 217 0.05 -26.41 -8.32
C PHE A 217 1.13 -25.32 -8.13
N GLY A 218 0.82 -24.28 -7.34
CA GLY A 218 1.72 -23.16 -7.07
C GLY A 218 1.83 -22.12 -8.21
N LEU A 219 1.06 -22.26 -9.28
CA LEU A 219 0.99 -21.31 -10.37
C LEU A 219 -0.32 -20.51 -10.30
N GLY A 220 -0.21 -19.19 -10.36
CA GLY A 220 -1.37 -18.29 -10.46
C GLY A 220 -2.02 -18.36 -11.83
N ALA A 221 -3.35 -18.44 -11.86
CA ALA A 221 -4.16 -18.42 -13.05
C ALA A 221 -5.33 -17.44 -12.89
N LEU A 222 -5.60 -16.68 -13.96
CA LEU A 222 -6.81 -15.87 -14.03
C LEU A 222 -8.03 -16.77 -14.21
N THR A 223 -9.12 -16.37 -13.58
CA THR A 223 -10.38 -17.10 -13.63
C THR A 223 -11.16 -16.73 -14.90
N THR A 224 -11.86 -17.70 -15.45
CA THR A 224 -12.71 -17.56 -16.62
C THR A 224 -14.09 -18.13 -16.30
N SER A 225 -15.08 -17.85 -17.13
CA SER A 225 -16.42 -18.46 -16.99
C SER A 225 -16.41 -19.99 -17.11
N SER A 226 -15.39 -20.57 -17.75
CA SER A 226 -15.19 -22.01 -17.84
C SER A 226 -14.37 -22.61 -16.70
N THR A 227 -13.90 -21.80 -15.75
CA THR A 227 -13.06 -22.30 -14.66
C THR A 227 -13.87 -23.21 -13.73
N VAL A 228 -13.37 -24.43 -13.54
CA VAL A 228 -13.91 -25.42 -12.60
C VAL A 228 -12.93 -25.60 -11.45
N LEU A 229 -13.45 -25.63 -10.23
CA LEU A 229 -12.68 -25.85 -9.01
C LEU A 229 -12.11 -27.27 -9.01
N GLN A 230 -10.82 -27.38 -8.73
CA GLN A 230 -10.10 -28.64 -8.65
C GLN A 230 -9.51 -28.86 -7.25
N ASP A 231 -9.21 -30.11 -6.95
CA ASP A 231 -8.50 -30.44 -5.72
C ASP A 231 -7.13 -29.73 -5.67
N GLY A 232 -6.81 -29.17 -4.51
CA GLY A 232 -5.59 -28.39 -4.30
C GLY A 232 -5.62 -26.95 -4.87
N ASP A 233 -6.74 -26.48 -5.42
CA ASP A 233 -6.89 -25.07 -5.78
C ASP A 233 -6.89 -24.17 -4.54
N GLN A 234 -6.12 -23.09 -4.58
CA GLN A 234 -6.20 -21.99 -3.63
C GLN A 234 -6.96 -20.84 -4.29
N VAL A 235 -8.06 -20.41 -3.68
CA VAL A 235 -8.99 -19.43 -4.26
C VAL A 235 -8.81 -18.08 -3.56
N PHE A 236 -8.64 -17.01 -4.34
CA PHE A 236 -8.45 -15.66 -3.81
C PHE A 236 -9.63 -14.77 -4.20
N MET A 237 -10.43 -14.37 -3.23
CA MET A 237 -11.69 -13.65 -3.44
C MET A 237 -11.59 -12.18 -3.04
N LEU A 238 -12.32 -11.33 -3.75
CA LEU A 238 -12.49 -9.91 -3.43
C LEU A 238 -13.56 -9.75 -2.36
N VAL A 239 -13.24 -9.05 -1.29
CA VAL A 239 -14.14 -8.79 -0.16
C VAL A 239 -14.04 -7.35 0.34
N THR A 240 -15.07 -6.90 1.03
CA THR A 240 -15.04 -5.74 1.92
C THR A 240 -15.01 -6.22 3.38
N ASP A 241 -14.67 -5.34 4.33
CA ASP A 241 -14.53 -5.71 5.74
C ASP A 241 -15.83 -6.29 6.35
N ASP A 242 -16.99 -5.80 5.90
CA ASP A 242 -18.30 -6.23 6.38
C ASP A 242 -18.73 -7.62 5.85
N ILE A 243 -18.16 -8.07 4.72
CA ILE A 243 -18.55 -9.35 4.10
C ILE A 243 -17.49 -10.45 4.23
N ALA A 244 -16.24 -10.11 4.58
CA ALA A 244 -15.13 -11.06 4.60
C ALA A 244 -15.41 -12.32 5.43
N GLU A 245 -15.98 -12.16 6.63
CA GLU A 245 -16.33 -13.28 7.50
C GLU A 245 -17.44 -14.15 6.91
N THR A 246 -18.45 -13.52 6.31
CA THR A 246 -19.60 -14.21 5.67
C THR A 246 -19.13 -15.03 4.48
N VAL A 247 -18.30 -14.45 3.60
CA VAL A 247 -17.73 -15.11 2.42
C VAL A 247 -16.91 -16.33 2.81
N THR A 248 -16.04 -16.17 3.81
CA THR A 248 -15.22 -17.25 4.35
C THR A 248 -16.08 -18.40 4.88
N LYS A 249 -17.15 -18.10 5.62
CA LYS A 249 -18.08 -19.11 6.14
C LYS A 249 -18.82 -19.85 5.04
N ILE A 250 -19.31 -19.14 4.02
CA ILE A 250 -20.04 -19.74 2.90
C ILE A 250 -19.12 -20.65 2.07
N ALA A 251 -17.93 -20.18 1.72
CA ALA A 251 -16.98 -20.96 0.94
C ALA A 251 -16.45 -22.21 1.70
N ALA A 252 -16.31 -22.11 3.03
CA ALA A 252 -15.92 -23.22 3.88
C ALA A 252 -17.06 -24.24 4.14
N ALA A 253 -18.31 -23.89 3.83
CA ALA A 253 -19.45 -24.80 3.87
C ALA A 253 -19.60 -25.58 2.54
N PRO A 254 -20.20 -26.78 2.54
CA PRO A 254 -20.51 -27.47 1.29
C PRO A 254 -21.52 -26.66 0.45
N PRO A 255 -21.49 -26.77 -0.89
CA PRO A 255 -22.48 -26.13 -1.75
C PRO A 255 -23.89 -26.55 -1.33
N ALA A 256 -24.82 -25.59 -1.32
CA ALA A 256 -26.22 -25.89 -1.11
C ALA A 256 -26.67 -26.91 -2.18
N ALA A 257 -27.34 -27.98 -1.76
CA ALA A 257 -27.88 -28.96 -2.69
C ALA A 257 -28.84 -28.24 -3.66
N ALA A 258 -28.59 -28.39 -4.96
CA ALA A 258 -29.48 -27.92 -6.02
C ALA A 258 -30.78 -28.72 -6.05
#